data_AF-A0A450TQ11-F1
#
_entry.id   AF-A0A450TQ11-F1
#
_cell.length_a   1.000
_cell.length_b   1.000
_cell.length_c   1.000
_cell.angle_alpha   90.00
_cell.angle_beta   90.00
_cell.angle_gamma   90.00
#
_symmetry.space_group_name_H-M   'P 1'
#
loop_
_entity.id
_entity.type
_entity.pdbx_description
1 polymer ?
#
loop_
_entity_poly.entity_id
_entity_poly.type
_entity_poly.pdbx_seq_one_letter_code
_entity_poly.pdbx_strand_id
1 'polypeptide(L)'
;MRRRKFSRSQGRRPYRKLFIIATEGEKTEPRYFSFFNDPRSVIRVKCLKGSKGKHHSDPRHVLKRMERYIKDESLKASDEA
;
A
#
# COMPACT_ATOMS: atom_id res chain seq x y z
N MET A 1 3.89 23.40 -40.82
CA MET A 1 3.46 22.46 -39.75
C MET A 1 3.66 23.11 -38.39
N ARG A 2 2.60 23.27 -37.58
CA ARG A 2 2.67 23.93 -36.27
C ARG A 2 3.14 22.93 -35.21
N ARG A 3 4.31 23.17 -34.62
CA ARG A 3 4.94 22.30 -33.61
C ARG A 3 4.06 22.24 -32.35
N ARG A 4 3.75 21.03 -31.87
CA ARG A 4 2.96 20.80 -30.64
C ARG A 4 3.69 21.43 -29.45
N LYS A 5 3.00 22.27 -28.66
CA LYS A 5 3.58 22.81 -27.42
C LYS A 5 3.68 21.67 -26.40
N PHE A 6 4.89 21.43 -25.91
CA PHE A 6 5.13 20.47 -24.85
C PHE A 6 4.62 21.06 -23.53
N SER A 7 3.51 20.51 -23.03
CA SER A 7 2.97 20.84 -21.71
C SER A 7 3.28 19.68 -20.77
N ARG A 8 4.08 19.95 -19.74
CA ARG A 8 4.19 19.02 -18.60
C ARG A 8 3.14 19.45 -17.59
N SER A 9 2.26 18.52 -17.20
CA SER A 9 1.45 18.72 -16.01
C SER A 9 2.38 18.97 -14.82
N GLN A 10 1.99 19.87 -13.92
CA GLN A 10 2.71 20.01 -12.66
C GLN A 10 2.69 18.65 -11.95
N GLY A 11 3.87 18.12 -11.66
CA GLY A 11 4.00 16.90 -10.87
C GLY A 11 3.49 17.15 -9.46
N ARG A 12 2.21 16.88 -9.21
CA ARG A 12 1.68 16.81 -7.85
C ARG A 12 2.22 15.54 -7.21
N ARG A 13 3.29 15.66 -6.42
CA ARG A 13 3.72 14.60 -5.52
C ARG A 13 2.92 14.76 -4.21
N PRO A 14 1.94 13.89 -3.91
CA PRO A 14 1.25 13.96 -2.62
C PRO A 14 2.28 13.83 -1.50
N TYR A 15 2.13 14.68 -0.47
CA TYR A 15 3.13 14.85 0.59
C TYR A 15 3.45 13.55 1.34
N ARG A 16 2.46 12.64 1.44
CA ARG A 16 2.65 11.29 1.98
C ARG A 16 1.77 10.30 1.22
N LYS A 17 2.36 9.23 0.70
CA LYS A 17 1.65 8.15 -0.01
C LYS A 17 1.46 6.95 0.91
N LEU A 18 0.24 6.42 1.00
CA LEU A 18 -0.04 5.21 1.76
C LEU A 18 0.05 3.98 0.85
N PHE A 19 0.78 2.97 1.31
CA PHE A 19 0.84 1.63 0.74
C PHE A 19 0.23 0.65 1.73
N ILE A 20 -0.72 -0.15 1.27
CA ILE A 20 -1.30 -1.24 2.06
C ILE A 20 -0.72 -2.55 1.54
N ILE A 21 -0.21 -3.38 2.44
CA ILE A 21 0.39 -4.66 2.07
C ILE A 21 -0.28 -5.74 2.90
N ALA A 22 -0.99 -6.66 2.25
CA ALA A 22 -1.45 -7.88 2.90
C ALA A 22 -0.32 -8.91 2.95
N THR A 23 0.16 -9.20 4.15
CA THR A 23 1.31 -10.10 4.35
C THR A 23 0.83 -11.53 4.61
N GLU A 24 1.54 -12.52 4.06
CA GLU A 24 1.34 -13.93 4.38
C GLU A 24 1.86 -14.21 5.79
N GLY A 25 3.04 -13.66 6.10
CA GLY A 25 3.69 -13.80 7.39
C GLY A 25 3.07 -12.92 8.47
N GLU A 26 3.13 -13.41 9.71
CA GLU A 26 2.66 -12.65 10.88
C GLU A 26 3.74 -11.68 11.41
N LYS A 27 5.02 -12.09 11.38
CA LYS A 27 6.10 -11.43 12.12
C LYS A 27 7.16 -10.80 11.24
N THR A 28 7.70 -11.55 10.28
CA THR A 28 8.85 -11.16 9.46
C THR A 28 8.52 -10.02 8.51
N GLU A 29 7.52 -10.21 7.64
CA GLU A 29 7.16 -9.21 6.63
C GLU A 29 6.67 -7.90 7.27
N PRO A 30 5.77 -7.91 8.28
CA PRO A 30 5.37 -6.67 8.94
C PRO A 30 6.54 -5.95 9.62
N ARG A 31 7.53 -6.68 10.16
CA ARG A 31 8.73 -6.09 10.76
C ARG A 31 9.64 -5.49 9.69
N TYR A 32 9.85 -6.19 8.57
CA TYR A 32 10.62 -5.68 7.44
C TYR A 32 10.02 -4.37 6.89
N PHE A 33 8.72 -4.34 6.64
CA PHE A 33 8.07 -3.15 6.09
C PHE A 33 7.94 -2.00 7.09
N SER A 34 8.00 -2.29 8.40
CA SER A 34 7.96 -1.24 9.42
C SER A 34 9.15 -0.26 9.33
N PHE A 35 10.27 -0.68 8.73
CA PHE A 35 11.44 0.18 8.51
C PHE A 35 11.16 1.38 7.61
N PHE A 36 10.11 1.32 6.77
CA PHE A 36 9.74 2.42 5.87
C PHE A 36 8.87 3.50 6.55
N ASN A 37 8.43 3.28 7.80
CA ASN A 37 7.53 4.17 8.54
C ASN A 37 8.25 5.25 9.38
N ASP A 38 9.37 5.80 8.92
CA ASP A 38 10.03 6.95 9.58
C ASP A 38 9.15 8.22 9.43
N PRO A 39 9.03 9.09 10.46
CA PRO A 39 8.27 10.35 10.37
C PRO A 39 8.70 11.31 9.23
N ARG A 40 9.97 11.21 8.79
CA ARG A 40 10.56 11.95 7.67
C ARG A 40 10.33 11.26 6.32
N SER A 41 9.78 10.04 6.32
CA SER A 41 9.47 9.30 5.12
C SER A 41 8.27 9.90 4.38
N VAL A 42 8.37 9.95 3.05
CA VAL A 42 7.28 10.34 2.14
C VAL A 42 6.31 9.17 1.91
N ILE A 43 6.70 7.96 2.32
CA ILE A 43 5.89 6.76 2.18
C ILE A 43 5.45 6.27 3.57
N ARG A 44 4.20 5.80 3.66
CA ARG A 44 3.65 5.13 4.83
C ARG A 44 3.22 3.74 4.41
N VAL A 45 3.69 2.72 5.09
CA VAL A 45 3.36 1.32 4.79
C VAL A 45 2.50 0.75 5.92
N LYS A 46 1.29 0.30 5.59
CA LYS A 46 0.38 -0.37 6.51
C LYS A 46 0.30 -1.85 6.16
N CYS A 47 0.85 -2.70 7.01
CA CYS A 47 0.81 -4.15 6.80
C CYS A 47 -0.43 -4.77 7.46
N LEU A 48 -1.22 -5.49 6.67
CA LEU A 48 -2.32 -6.33 7.14
C LEU A 48 -1.76 -7.72 7.48
N LYS A 49 -1.35 -7.86 8.74
CA LYS A 49 -0.67 -9.05 9.27
C LYS A 49 -1.43 -10.34 8.95
N GLY A 50 -0.68 -11.41 8.68
CA GLY A 50 -1.21 -12.77 8.63
C GLY A 50 -1.86 -13.16 9.95
N SER A 51 -3.00 -13.88 9.91
CA SER A 51 -3.62 -14.44 11.11
C SER A 51 -2.95 -15.75 11.51
N LYS A 52 -2.74 -15.98 12.82
CA LYS A 52 -2.30 -17.28 13.33
C LYS A 52 -3.39 -18.33 13.10
N GLY A 53 -3.16 -19.26 12.18
CA GLY A 53 -4.03 -20.43 11.98
C GLY A 53 -3.68 -21.19 10.71
N LYS A 54 -4.07 -22.46 10.64
CA LYS A 54 -3.92 -23.28 9.43
C LYS A 54 -4.69 -22.62 8.29
N HIS A 55 -4.04 -22.42 7.15
CA HIS A 55 -4.60 -21.89 5.90
C HIS A 55 -4.83 -20.37 5.79
N HIS A 56 -4.32 -19.55 6.70
CA HIS A 56 -4.47 -18.09 6.59
C HIS A 56 -3.34 -17.38 5.85
N SER A 57 -2.29 -18.12 5.48
CA SER A 57 -1.21 -17.70 4.59
C SER A 57 -1.51 -18.01 3.13
N ASP A 58 -2.58 -18.75 2.80
CA ASP A 58 -2.91 -19.01 1.40
C ASP A 58 -3.22 -17.71 0.66
N PRO A 59 -2.78 -17.54 -0.60
CA PRO A 59 -2.95 -16.32 -1.37
C PRO A 59 -4.40 -15.83 -1.44
N ARG A 60 -5.38 -16.76 -1.50
CA ARG A 60 -6.81 -16.44 -1.50
C ARG A 60 -7.24 -15.72 -0.21
N HIS A 61 -6.71 -16.13 0.93
CA HIS A 61 -7.03 -15.52 2.22
C HIS A 61 -6.35 -14.16 2.39
N VAL A 62 -5.13 -14.00 1.85
CA VAL A 62 -4.40 -12.73 1.83
C VAL A 62 -5.14 -11.71 0.96
N LEU A 63 -5.53 -12.10 -0.27
CA LEU A 63 -6.29 -11.24 -1.17
C LEU A 63 -7.62 -10.81 -0.55
N LYS A 64 -8.39 -11.76 0.01
CA LYS A 64 -9.66 -11.45 0.68
C LYS A 64 -9.49 -10.46 1.84
N ARG A 65 -8.36 -10.53 2.57
CA ARG A 65 -8.05 -9.58 3.64
C ARG A 65 -7.79 -8.18 3.10
N MET A 66 -7.08 -8.08 1.97
CA MET A 66 -6.82 -6.83 1.27
C MET A 66 -8.12 -6.22 0.75
N GLU A 67 -8.93 -6.99 0.04
CA GLU A 67 -10.24 -6.55 -0.48
C GLU A 67 -11.16 -6.06 0.63
N ARG A 68 -11.24 -6.81 1.75
CA ARG A 68 -12.04 -6.38 2.91
C ARG A 68 -11.53 -5.05 3.45
N TYR A 69 -10.22 -4.89 3.59
CA TYR A 69 -9.65 -3.64 4.08
C TYR A 69 -9.94 -2.47 3.14
N ILE A 70 -9.81 -2.65 1.82
CA ILE A 70 -10.13 -1.62 0.81
C ILE A 70 -11.62 -1.25 0.86
N LYS A 71 -12.49 -2.21 1.14
CA LYS A 71 -13.93 -1.98 1.28
C LYS A 71 -14.26 -1.20 2.56
N ASP A 72 -13.61 -1.54 3.67
CA ASP A 72 -13.85 -0.93 4.98
C ASP A 72 -13.22 0.47 5.08
N GLU A 73 -12.07 0.67 4.43
CA GLU A 73 -11.34 1.94 4.40
C GLU A 73 -11.33 2.51 2.98
N SER A 74 -12.07 3.62 2.78
CA SER A 74 -12.08 4.34 1.50
C SER A 74 -10.69 4.88 1.17
N LEU A 75 -9.95 4.16 0.31
CA LEU A 75 -8.65 4.59 -0.18
C LEU A 75 -8.74 5.90 -0.95
N LYS A 76 -7.79 6.80 -0.71
CA LYS A 76 -7.66 7.99 -1.55
C LYS A 76 -7.13 7.56 -2.91
N ALA A 77 -7.43 8.33 -3.95
CA ALA A 77 -6.90 8.10 -5.30
C ALA A 77 -5.36 8.11 -5.38
N SER A 78 -4.67 8.61 -4.35
CA SER A 78 -3.22 8.59 -4.23
C SER A 78 -2.65 7.34 -3.55
N ASP A 79 -3.48 6.53 -2.90
CA ASP A 79 -3.06 5.40 -2.10
C ASP A 79 -2.98 4.13 -2.97
N GLU A 80 -2.10 3.20 -2.62
CA GLU A 80 -1.90 1.94 -3.34
C GLU A 80 -2.10 0.73 -2.41
N ALA A 81 -2.70 -0.33 -2.94
CA ALA A 81 -2.96 -1.60 -2.28
C ALA A 81 -2.68 -2.77 -3.23
#